data_AF-A0AAD4W8F5-F1
#
_entry.id   AF-A0AAD4W8F5-F1
#
_cell.length_a   1.000
_cell.length_b   1.000
_cell.length_c   1.000
_cell.angle_alpha   90.00
_cell.angle_beta   90.00
_cell.angle_gamma   90.00
#
_symmetry.space_group_name_H-M   'P 1'
#
loop_
_entity.id
_entity.type
_entity.pdbx_description
1 polymer ?
#
loop_
_entity_poly.entity_id
_entity_poly.type
_entity_poly.pdbx_seq_one_letter_code
_entity_poly.pdbx_strand_id
1 'polypeptide(L)'
;MLNSEGLKNNHVDGKTLDNELEVVKGKKLDRGYISPYFITNQNNQKCELENPLIIIHEKKISSINAVVKVLELVLQVIISLL
;
A
#
# COMPACT_ATOMS: atom_id res chain seq x y z
N MET A 1 5.63 18.10 2.16
CA MET A 1 6.78 17.58 1.37
C MET A 1 6.26 16.48 0.48
N LEU A 2 5.88 16.82 -0.75
CA LEU A 2 5.43 15.89 -1.78
C LEU A 2 6.28 16.19 -3.02
N ASN A 3 6.64 15.13 -3.74
CA ASN A 3 7.49 15.05 -4.93
C ASN A 3 8.93 14.64 -4.64
N SER A 4 9.13 13.32 -4.67
CA SER A 4 10.41 12.69 -5.00
C SER A 4 10.12 11.78 -6.18
N GLU A 5 10.40 12.26 -7.39
CA GLU A 5 10.44 11.43 -8.59
C GLU A 5 11.70 10.56 -8.48
N GLY A 6 11.52 9.28 -8.15
CA GLY A 6 12.61 8.33 -8.11
C GLY A 6 12.66 7.50 -9.39
N LEU A 7 13.67 7.74 -10.23
CA LEU A 7 14.01 6.87 -11.37
C LEU A 7 14.57 5.55 -10.82
N LYS A 8 13.93 4.41 -11.12
CA LYS A 8 14.48 3.07 -10.83
C LYS A 8 14.92 2.40 -12.13
N ASN A 9 16.22 2.14 -12.25
CA ASN A 9 16.78 1.28 -13.29
C ASN A 9 16.71 -0.17 -12.79
N ASN A 10 15.85 -1.00 -13.38
CA ASN A 10 15.91 -2.44 -13.17
C ASN A 10 16.93 -3.02 -14.14
N HIS A 11 18.16 -3.26 -13.68
CA HIS A 11 19.09 -4.13 -14.39
C HIS A 11 18.81 -5.58 -13.96
N VAL A 12 18.18 -6.35 -14.83
CA VAL A 12 18.08 -7.81 -14.70
C VAL A 12 18.91 -8.39 -15.83
N ASP A 13 20.04 -9.01 -15.48
CA ASP A 13 20.93 -9.66 -16.41
C ASP A 13 20.21 -10.76 -17.20
N GLY A 14 19.88 -10.48 -18.46
CA GLY A 14 19.50 -11.48 -19.45
C GLY A 14 18.00 -11.67 -19.67
N LYS A 15 17.35 -10.69 -20.32
CA LYS A 15 16.49 -10.86 -21.51
C LYS A 15 15.80 -9.53 -21.87
N THR A 16 15.98 -9.14 -23.13
CA THR A 16 15.32 -8.03 -23.85
C THR A 16 15.80 -6.62 -23.50
N LEU A 17 16.40 -5.95 -24.50
CA LEU A 17 16.89 -4.56 -24.48
C LEU A 17 15.73 -3.55 -24.67
N ASP A 18 14.63 -3.72 -23.96
CA ASP A 18 13.56 -2.73 -23.94
C ASP A 18 13.66 -1.93 -22.64
N ASN A 19 14.16 -0.69 -22.75
CA ASN A 19 14.18 0.28 -21.66
C ASN A 19 12.75 0.71 -21.34
N GLU A 20 12.01 -0.09 -20.58
CA GLU A 20 10.70 0.31 -20.05
C GLU A 20 10.91 1.29 -18.89
N LEU A 21 10.80 2.58 -19.19
CA LEU A 21 10.83 3.65 -18.20
C LEU A 21 9.50 3.64 -17.41
N GLU A 22 9.42 2.86 -16.33
CA GLU A 22 8.21 2.82 -15.49
C GLU A 22 8.14 4.08 -14.60
N VAL A 23 7.36 5.08 -15.02
CA VAL A 23 7.06 6.25 -14.19
C VAL A 23 6.09 5.84 -13.08
N VAL A 24 6.60 5.66 -11.86
CA VAL A 24 5.76 5.34 -10.71
C VAL A 24 5.06 6.61 -10.23
N LYS A 25 3.80 6.78 -10.60
CA LYS A 25 2.93 7.82 -10.03
C LYS A 25 2.45 7.37 -8.65
N GLY A 26 3.31 7.51 -7.64
CA GLY A 26 3.00 7.15 -6.26
C GLY A 26 4.20 6.70 -5.44
N LYS A 27 3.96 6.19 -4.24
CA LYS A 27 4.99 5.62 -3.37
C LYS A 27 4.89 4.10 -3.42
N LYS A 28 5.95 3.43 -3.88
CA LYS A 28 6.10 1.98 -3.71
C LYS A 28 6.48 1.69 -2.27
N LEU A 29 5.77 0.78 -1.61
CA LEU A 29 6.18 0.21 -0.34
C LEU A 29 6.96 -1.08 -0.62
N ASP A 30 8.07 -1.28 0.08
CA ASP A 30 8.91 -2.47 -0.09
C ASP A 30 8.32 -3.71 0.62
N ARG A 31 7.21 -3.55 1.36
CA ARG A 31 6.52 -4.61 2.09
C ARG A 31 5.10 -4.80 1.53
N GLY A 32 4.71 -6.06 1.35
CA GLY A 32 3.37 -6.46 0.93
C GLY A 32 2.38 -6.59 2.11
N TYR A 33 1.23 -7.20 1.84
CA TYR A 33 0.21 -7.48 2.86
C TYR A 33 0.67 -8.51 3.89
N ILE A 34 0.23 -8.36 5.14
CA ILE A 34 0.60 -9.26 6.26
C ILE A 34 -0.08 -10.62 6.15
N SER A 35 -1.26 -10.66 5.52
CA SER A 35 -2.11 -11.85 5.43
C SER A 35 -2.71 -11.98 4.04
N PRO A 36 -2.79 -13.21 3.46
CA PRO A 36 -3.43 -13.44 2.16
C PRO A 36 -4.91 -13.05 2.13
N TYR A 37 -5.58 -12.98 3.28
CA TYR A 37 -6.97 -12.54 3.38
C TYR A 37 -7.19 -11.08 2.92
N PHE A 38 -6.13 -10.29 2.72
CA PHE A 38 -6.22 -8.93 2.16
C PHE A 38 -6.25 -8.89 0.62
N ILE A 39 -6.14 -10.03 -0.07
CA ILE A 39 -6.23 -10.10 -1.53
C ILE A 39 -7.67 -9.76 -1.96
N THR A 40 -7.83 -8.68 -2.72
CA THR A 40 -9.11 -8.28 -3.32
C THR A 40 -9.22 -8.73 -4.78
N ASN A 41 -8.08 -8.97 -5.45
CA ASN A 41 -8.02 -9.46 -6.81
C ASN A 41 -7.29 -10.81 -6.85
N GLN A 42 -8.06 -11.90 -6.98
CA GLN A 42 -7.53 -13.27 -6.93
C GLN A 42 -6.71 -13.63 -8.18
N ASN A 43 -6.97 -13.00 -9.32
CA ASN A 43 -6.29 -13.32 -10.57
C ASN A 43 -4.81 -12.91 -10.53
N ASN A 44 -4.52 -11.77 -9.92
CA ASN A 44 -3.17 -11.21 -9.83
C ASN A 44 -2.59 -11.23 -8.41
N GLN A 45 -3.32 -11.79 -7.44
CA GLN A 45 -2.98 -11.83 -6.02
C GLN A 45 -2.63 -10.45 -5.43
N LYS A 46 -3.41 -9.41 -5.78
CA LYS A 46 -3.20 -8.04 -5.29
C LYS A 46 -4.27 -7.60 -4.30
N CYS A 47 -3.88 -6.66 -3.45
CA CYS A 47 -4.76 -5.83 -2.64
C CYS A 47 -4.92 -4.48 -3.35
N GLU A 48 -6.08 -4.26 -3.95
CA GLU A 48 -6.44 -3.05 -4.68
C GLU A 48 -7.53 -2.33 -3.88
N LEU A 49 -7.25 -1.10 -3.41
CA LEU A 49 -8.13 -0.26 -2.60
C LEU A 49 -8.27 1.12 -3.23
N GLU A 50 -9.49 1.66 -3.25
CA GLU A 50 -9.77 3.02 -3.70
C GLU A 50 -9.82 3.99 -2.51
N ASN A 51 -9.15 5.15 -2.64
CA ASN A 51 -9.07 6.20 -1.62
C ASN A 51 -8.86 5.69 -0.18
N PRO A 52 -7.85 4.83 0.07
CA PRO A 52 -7.69 4.22 1.39
C PRO A 52 -7.21 5.25 2.42
N LEU A 53 -7.68 5.09 3.66
CA LEU A 53 -7.06 5.74 4.82
C LEU A 53 -5.76 5.00 5.18
N ILE A 54 -4.69 5.76 5.43
CA ILE A 54 -3.38 5.21 5.79
C ILE A 54 -3.14 5.44 7.28
N ILE A 55 -2.99 4.36 8.04
CA ILE A 55 -2.61 4.41 9.46
C ILE A 55 -1.09 4.29 9.57
N ILE A 56 -0.44 5.28 10.19
CA ILE A 56 0.99 5.27 10.46
C ILE A 56 1.18 5.09 11.98
N HIS A 57 1.92 4.06 12.37
CA HIS A 57 2.18 3.75 13.77
C HIS A 57 3.63 3.29 13.95
N GLU A 58 4.31 3.80 14.99
CA GLU A 58 5.76 3.63 15.17
C GLU A 58 6.13 2.29 15.82
N LYS A 59 5.24 1.71 16.63
CA LYS A 59 5.50 0.47 17.38
C LYS A 59 4.84 -0.73 16.72
N LYS A 60 5.33 -1.94 17.04
CA LYS A 60 4.65 -3.18 16.63
C LYS A 60 3.26 -3.25 17.26
N ILE A 61 2.25 -3.55 16.45
CA ILE A 61 0.90 -3.87 16.92
C ILE A 61 0.90 -5.37 17.27
N SER A 62 0.84 -5.69 18.56
CA SER A 62 0.79 -7.07 19.06
C SER A 62 -0.56 -7.46 19.66
N SER A 63 -1.43 -6.48 19.92
CA SER A 63 -2.77 -6.68 20.47
C SER A 63 -3.79 -5.88 19.69
N ILE A 64 -4.97 -6.47 19.48
CA ILE A 64 -6.09 -5.82 18.79
C ILE A 64 -6.55 -4.56 19.51
N ASN A 65 -6.43 -4.51 20.84
CA ASN A 65 -6.84 -3.38 21.67
C ASN A 65 -6.12 -2.08 21.28
N ALA A 66 -4.92 -2.17 20.71
CA ALA A 66 -4.19 -1.00 20.22
C ALA A 66 -4.84 -0.37 18.97
N VAL A 67 -5.67 -1.12 18.25
CA VAL A 67 -6.25 -0.74 16.96
C VAL A 67 -7.76 -0.51 17.04
N VAL A 68 -8.47 -1.12 18.01
CA VAL A 68 -9.94 -0.99 18.16
C VAL A 68 -10.41 0.46 18.09
N LYS A 69 -9.81 1.35 18.90
CA LYS A 69 -10.19 2.78 18.92
C LYS A 69 -9.98 3.47 17.58
N VAL A 70 -8.94 3.07 16.83
CA VAL A 70 -8.67 3.65 15.51
C VAL A 70 -9.69 3.18 14.49
N LEU A 71 -10.13 1.91 14.56
CA LEU A 71 -11.18 1.39 13.70
C LEU A 71 -12.52 2.07 13.95
N GLU A 72 -12.86 2.33 15.22
CA GLU A 72 -14.07 3.09 15.58
C GLU A 72 -14.05 4.49 14.96
N LEU A 73 -12.91 5.20 15.04
CA LEU A 73 -12.74 6.51 14.43
C LEU A 73 -12.85 6.45 12.90
N VAL A 74 -12.26 5.45 12.26
CA VAL A 74 -12.36 5.24 10.80
C VAL A 74 -13.81 5.06 10.37
N LEU A 75 -14.59 4.25 11.11
CA LEU A 75 -16.01 4.04 10.82
C LEU A 75 -16.81 5.34 10.93
N GLN A 76 -16.56 6.15 11.97
CA GLN A 76 -17.22 7.45 12.13
C GLN A 76 -16.89 8.41 10.99
N VAL A 77 -15.63 8.48 10.56
CA VAL A 77 -15.20 9.32 9.43
C VAL A 77 -15.90 8.89 8.14
N ILE A 78 -15.96 7.59 7.86
CA ILE A 78 -16.63 7.06 6.67
C ILE A 78 -18.12 7.42 6.69
N ILE A 79 -18.79 7.25 7.83
CA ILE A 79 -20.21 7.60 7.98
C ILE A 79 -20.44 9.11 7.78
N SER A 80 -19.54 9.96 8.24
CA SER A 80 -19.66 11.42 8.07
C SER A 80 -19.39 11.91 6.64
N LEU A 81 -18.74 11.10 5.82
CA LEU A 81 -18.44 11.41 4.41
C LEU A 81 -19.55 10.94 3.45
N LEU A 82 -20.47 10.09 3.94
CA LEU A 82 -21.67 9.63 3.24
C LEU A 82 -22.84 10.59 3.49
#